data_AF-A0AAD6H9R9-F1
#
_entry.id   AF-A0AAD6H9R9-F1
#
_cell.length_a   1.000
_cell.length_b   1.000
_cell.length_c   1.000
_cell.angle_alpha   90.00
_cell.angle_beta   90.00
_cell.angle_gamma   90.00
#
_symmetry.space_group_name_H-M   'P 1'
#
loop_
_entity.id
_entity.type
_entity.pdbx_description
1 polymer ?
#
loop_
_entity_poly.entity_id
_entity_poly.type
_entity_poly.pdbx_seq_one_letter_code
_entity_poly.pdbx_strand_id
1 'polypeptide(L)'
;MQVSLALVSCPVVLQWAFLSSQVRQLEEFEKQPDGTIKSVCTKNGRAEGDRFIVATGAWISSLIPAWNSMLAAGQVVGYLRLTPDEISQLRDLPIYFNFSTGFFAFPPHEPTGYLKVACHRFGYTRPGPSVTSAPPSLAVASRANYIQRHSDRGFKYLPLIGRYIVGSQRKLSRELLDKWKFPTQFRERFQGEVFTGDGSRGGPERRELTAQELDTFDTALEAASSRSSKI
;
A
#
# COMPACT_ATOMS: atom_id res chain seq x y z
N MET A 1 -2.90 3.28 -11.29
CA MET A 1 -3.68 4.37 -10.64
C MET A 1 -3.21 4.43 -9.18
N GLN A 2 -2.28 5.34 -8.89
CA GLN A 2 -1.74 5.57 -7.56
C GLN A 2 -2.59 6.67 -6.93
N VAL A 3 -3.47 6.31 -6.00
CA VAL A 3 -4.31 7.29 -5.27
C VAL A 3 -3.63 7.50 -3.91
N SER A 4 -2.70 8.46 -3.86
CA SER A 4 -2.29 9.04 -2.58
C SER A 4 -3.37 10.04 -2.18
N LEU A 5 -4.22 9.66 -1.23
CA LEU A 5 -5.31 10.50 -0.76
C LEU A 5 -4.84 11.31 0.44
N ALA A 6 -4.57 12.60 0.24
CA ALA A 6 -4.49 13.57 1.32
C ALA A 6 -5.83 14.33 1.36
N LEU A 7 -6.66 14.06 2.37
CA LEU A 7 -7.93 14.76 2.56
C LEU A 7 -7.66 15.99 3.44
N VAL A 8 -7.90 17.17 2.88
CA VAL A 8 -7.86 18.46 3.57
C VAL A 8 -9.31 18.89 3.80
N SER A 9 -9.70 19.11 5.06
CA SER A 9 -11.02 19.66 5.43
C SER A 9 -10.89 21.18 5.60
N CYS A 10 -11.77 21.95 4.95
CA CYS A 10 -11.89 23.41 5.09
C CYS A 10 -13.30 23.76 5.61
N PRO A 11 -13.49 24.72 6.54
CA PRO A 11 -14.71 24.80 7.34
C PRO A 11 -15.93 25.48 6.68
N VAL A 12 -15.89 25.85 5.39
CA VAL A 12 -17.00 26.61 4.78
C VAL A 12 -17.71 25.87 3.62
N VAL A 13 -17.14 24.79 3.10
CA VAL A 13 -17.78 23.95 2.08
C VAL A 13 -17.26 22.53 2.26
N LEU A 14 -18.13 21.51 2.26
CA LEU A 14 -17.74 20.08 2.13
C LEU A 14 -17.16 19.84 0.72
N GLN A 15 -16.02 20.45 0.41
CA GLN A 15 -15.26 20.24 -0.82
C GLN A 15 -14.10 19.30 -0.50
N TRP A 16 -14.13 18.11 -1.11
CA TRP A 16 -13.02 17.17 -1.09
C TRP A 16 -12.08 17.52 -2.26
N ALA A 17 -10.87 17.99 -1.96
CA ALA A 17 -9.85 18.19 -2.99
C ALA A 17 -9.03 16.89 -3.15
N PHE A 18 -9.18 16.22 -4.29
CA PHE A 18 -8.30 15.11 -4.66
C PHE A 18 -7.02 15.67 -5.29
N LEU A 19 -5.94 15.69 -4.52
CA LEU A 19 -4.61 16.05 -5.04
C LEU A 19 -3.92 14.80 -5.61
N SER A 20 -4.43 14.25 -6.71
CA SER A 20 -3.86 13.03 -7.33
C SER A 20 -3.03 13.33 -8.58
N SER A 21 -1.71 13.32 -8.47
CA SER A 21 -0.78 13.30 -9.62
C SER A 21 0.59 12.78 -9.17
N GLN A 22 1.43 12.30 -10.10
CA GLN A 22 2.87 12.02 -9.86
C GLN A 22 3.63 13.27 -9.34
N VAL A 23 3.01 14.44 -9.47
CA VAL A 23 3.55 15.77 -9.33
C VAL A 23 3.42 16.30 -7.89
N ARG A 24 2.74 15.58 -6.98
CA ARG A 24 2.57 16.00 -5.56
C ARG A 24 2.84 14.85 -4.59
N GLN A 25 4.06 14.32 -4.67
CA GLN A 25 4.57 13.41 -3.65
C GLN A 25 4.66 14.15 -2.31
N LEU A 26 4.02 13.59 -1.29
CA LEU A 26 4.14 14.04 0.09
C LEU A 26 5.58 13.81 0.56
N GLU A 27 6.23 14.86 1.05
CA GLU A 27 7.59 14.78 1.58
C GLU A 27 7.59 14.90 3.10
N GLU A 28 6.85 15.85 3.65
CA GLU A 28 6.90 16.13 5.09
C GLU A 28 5.60 16.74 5.64
N PHE A 29 5.40 16.57 6.95
CA PHE A 29 4.41 17.30 7.73
C PHE A 29 5.06 18.46 8.47
N GLU A 30 4.60 19.69 8.21
CA GLU A 30 5.04 20.84 9.00
C GLU A 30 4.25 20.88 10.31
N LYS A 31 4.98 20.85 11.41
CA LYS A 31 4.43 20.82 12.76
C LYS A 31 4.66 22.17 13.45
N GLN A 32 3.67 22.57 14.24
CA GLN A 32 3.81 23.66 15.18
C GLN A 32 4.67 23.23 16.38
N PRO A 33 5.16 24.17 17.22
CA PRO A 33 5.95 23.85 18.40
C PRO A 33 5.26 22.92 19.40
N ASP A 34 3.92 22.90 19.42
CA ASP A 34 3.10 22.01 20.24
C ASP A 34 2.99 20.57 19.68
N GLY A 35 3.56 20.32 18.50
CA GLY A 35 3.48 19.04 17.78
C GLY A 35 2.27 18.87 16.87
N THR A 36 1.35 19.84 16.82
CA THR A 36 0.17 19.82 15.94
C THR A 36 0.59 20.02 14.48
N ILE A 37 0.05 19.22 13.55
CA ILE A 37 0.33 19.36 12.12
C ILE A 37 -0.42 20.59 11.59
N LYS A 38 0.32 21.58 11.07
CA LYS A 38 -0.23 22.79 10.44
C LYS A 38 -0.53 22.57 8.97
N SER A 39 0.38 21.88 8.28
CA SER A 39 0.32 21.73 6.83
C SER A 39 1.09 20.54 6.33
N VAL A 40 0.80 20.19 5.10
CA VAL A 40 1.40 19.11 4.36
C VAL A 40 2.29 19.71 3.26
N CYS A 41 3.57 19.35 3.26
CA CYS A 41 4.54 19.79 2.27
C CYS A 41 4.67 18.74 1.16
N THR A 42 4.46 19.15 -0.08
CA THR A 42 4.64 18.32 -1.28
C THR A 42 5.70 18.96 -2.16
N LYS A 43 6.27 18.17 -3.08
CA LYS A 43 7.25 18.65 -4.08
C LYS A 43 6.89 19.97 -4.77
N ASN A 44 5.59 20.23 -4.96
CA ASN A 44 5.10 21.37 -5.74
C ASN A 44 4.35 22.41 -4.90
N GLY A 45 4.47 22.34 -3.57
CA GLY A 45 3.91 23.35 -2.67
C GLY A 45 3.26 22.79 -1.42
N ARG A 46 2.62 23.69 -0.68
CA ARG A 46 2.09 23.47 0.66
C ARG A 46 0.56 23.41 0.63
N ALA A 47 0.00 22.48 1.40
CA ALA A 47 -1.44 22.38 1.64
C ALA A 47 -1.72 22.54 3.13
N GLU A 48 -2.44 23.60 3.50
CA GLU A 48 -2.89 23.85 4.88
C GLU A 48 -4.27 23.25 5.12
N GLY A 49 -4.59 22.94 6.39
CA GLY A 49 -5.87 22.34 6.75
C GLY A 49 -6.01 22.12 8.25
N ASP A 50 -7.25 21.98 8.72
CA ASP A 50 -7.55 21.77 10.15
C ASP A 50 -7.34 20.32 10.58
N ARG A 51 -7.52 19.40 9.65
CA ARG A 51 -7.44 17.94 9.85
C ARG A 51 -6.81 17.30 8.63
N PHE A 52 -5.92 16.35 8.89
CA PHE A 52 -5.25 15.56 7.87
C PHE A 52 -5.53 14.08 8.09
N ILE A 53 -5.92 13.39 7.03
CA ILE A 53 -6.05 11.93 7.02
C ILE A 53 -4.90 11.39 6.17
N VAL A 54 -4.03 10.58 6.79
CA VAL A 54 -2.90 9.94 6.11
C VAL A 54 -3.32 8.54 5.66
N ALA A 55 -3.56 8.37 4.36
CA ALA A 55 -3.97 7.10 3.76
C ALA A 55 -2.99 6.66 2.67
N THR A 56 -1.68 6.69 2.95
CA THR A 56 -0.59 6.46 1.99
C THR A 56 -0.16 5.00 1.85
N GLY A 57 -0.97 4.06 2.37
CA GLY A 57 -0.74 2.62 2.23
C GLY A 57 0.64 2.19 2.73
N ALA A 58 1.37 1.45 1.91
CA ALA A 58 2.70 0.93 2.25
C ALA A 58 3.78 2.01 2.44
N TRP A 59 3.57 3.26 2.03
CA TRP A 59 4.50 4.38 2.24
C TRP A 59 4.32 5.08 3.59
N ILE A 60 3.33 4.68 4.39
CA ILE A 60 3.07 5.33 5.67
C ILE A 60 4.28 5.25 6.63
N SER A 61 5.06 4.17 6.57
CA SER A 61 6.28 3.98 7.37
C SER A 61 7.38 4.98 7.04
N SER A 62 7.37 5.58 5.84
CA SER A 62 8.30 6.65 5.44
C SER A 62 7.88 8.04 5.89
N LEU A 63 6.63 8.20 6.34
CA LEU A 63 6.03 9.50 6.62
C LEU A 63 5.77 9.74 8.11
N ILE A 64 5.46 8.67 8.84
CA ILE A 64 5.27 8.71 10.29
C ILE A 64 6.08 7.60 10.94
N PRO A 65 6.57 7.80 12.19
CA PRO A 65 7.29 6.76 12.91
C PRO A 65 6.44 5.49 13.03
N ALA A 66 6.90 4.40 12.42
CA ALA A 66 6.15 3.14 12.41
C ALA A 66 6.21 2.40 13.76
N TRP A 67 7.19 2.69 14.61
CA TRP A 67 7.44 2.02 15.90
C TRP A 67 7.26 0.50 15.84
N ASN A 68 7.82 -0.15 14.80
CA ASN A 68 7.73 -1.59 14.56
C ASN A 68 6.28 -2.15 14.48
N SER A 69 5.27 -1.30 14.32
CA SER A 69 3.86 -1.71 14.20
C SER A 69 3.39 -1.89 12.75
N MET A 70 4.20 -1.43 11.80
CA MET A 70 3.90 -1.46 10.36
C MET A 70 5.15 -1.87 9.59
N LEU A 71 4.99 -2.81 8.65
CA LEU A 71 6.04 -3.25 7.75
C LEU A 71 5.49 -3.28 6.32
N ALA A 72 6.18 -2.59 5.40
CA ALA A 72 5.84 -2.66 3.99
C ALA A 72 6.38 -3.97 3.40
N ALA A 73 5.50 -4.80 2.84
CA ALA A 73 5.90 -6.03 2.17
C ALA A 73 5.31 -6.09 0.76
N GLY A 74 6.14 -6.44 -0.22
CA GLY A 74 5.73 -6.71 -1.59
C GLY A 74 5.22 -8.14 -1.75
N GLN A 75 4.14 -8.30 -2.51
CA GLN A 75 3.59 -9.61 -2.90
C GLN A 75 3.66 -9.75 -4.42
N VAL A 76 3.92 -10.96 -4.90
CA VAL A 76 4.11 -11.23 -6.32
C VAL A 76 2.79 -11.63 -6.97
N VAL A 77 2.48 -10.99 -8.09
CA VAL A 77 1.32 -11.30 -8.94
C VAL A 77 1.82 -11.56 -10.36
N GLY A 78 1.43 -12.70 -10.92
CA GLY A 78 1.67 -13.08 -12.30
C GLY A 78 0.43 -12.85 -13.16
N TYR A 79 0.68 -12.50 -14.43
CA TYR A 79 -0.35 -12.38 -15.46
C TYR A 79 0.01 -13.32 -16.61
N LEU A 80 -0.94 -14.17 -17.01
CA LEU A 80 -0.81 -15.02 -18.18
C LEU A 80 -1.85 -14.60 -19.21
N ARG A 81 -1.41 -14.40 -20.45
CA ARG A 81 -2.34 -14.15 -21.57
C ARG A 81 -2.87 -15.50 -22.03
N LEU A 82 -4.19 -15.62 -22.07
CA LEU A 82 -4.88 -16.83 -22.50
C LEU A 82 -5.39 -16.70 -23.93
N THR A 83 -5.52 -17.85 -24.58
CA THR A 83 -6.28 -18.01 -25.83
C THR A 83 -7.79 -17.97 -25.57
N PRO A 84 -8.62 -17.71 -26.59
CA PRO A 84 -10.08 -17.75 -26.45
C PRO A 84 -10.60 -19.08 -25.89
N ASP A 85 -10.01 -20.21 -26.31
CA ASP A 85 -10.41 -21.54 -25.86
C ASP A 85 -10.08 -21.75 -24.37
N GLU A 86 -8.90 -21.34 -23.92
CA GLU A 86 -8.53 -21.41 -22.50
C GLU A 86 -9.41 -20.50 -21.64
N ILE A 87 -9.79 -19.31 -22.13
CA ILE A 87 -10.75 -18.44 -21.43
C ILE A 87 -12.08 -19.17 -21.28
N SER A 88 -12.59 -19.79 -22.35
CA SER A 88 -13.85 -20.54 -22.30
C SER A 88 -13.81 -21.67 -21.28
N GLN A 89 -12.68 -22.37 -21.15
CA GLN A 89 -12.53 -23.48 -20.21
C GLN A 89 -12.44 -23.02 -18.75
N LEU A 90 -11.88 -21.83 -18.51
CA LEU A 90 -11.56 -21.34 -17.16
C LEU A 90 -12.57 -20.31 -16.63
N ARG A 91 -13.50 -19.80 -17.46
CA ARG A 91 -14.37 -18.66 -17.11
C ARG A 91 -15.25 -18.90 -15.89
N ASP A 92 -15.74 -20.13 -15.72
CA ASP A 92 -16.69 -20.49 -14.66
C ASP A 92 -16.02 -21.03 -13.40
N LEU A 93 -14.68 -21.09 -13.38
CA LEU A 93 -13.96 -21.54 -12.19
C LEU A 93 -14.11 -20.50 -11.07
N PRO A 94 -14.29 -20.95 -9.82
CA PRO A 94 -14.30 -20.05 -8.68
C PRO A 94 -12.90 -19.47 -8.45
N ILE A 95 -12.82 -18.46 -7.58
CA ILE A 95 -11.54 -18.03 -7.02
C ILE A 95 -10.93 -19.22 -6.29
N TYR A 96 -9.78 -19.69 -6.77
CA TYR A 96 -9.06 -20.79 -6.16
C TYR A 96 -8.01 -20.26 -5.19
N PHE A 97 -7.97 -20.80 -3.97
CA PHE A 97 -6.98 -20.44 -2.96
C PHE A 97 -6.49 -21.68 -2.21
N ASN A 98 -5.20 -21.98 -2.32
CA ASN A 98 -4.58 -23.07 -1.60
C ASN A 98 -3.76 -22.52 -0.41
N PHE A 99 -4.26 -22.74 0.81
CA PHE A 99 -3.64 -22.23 2.04
C PHE A 99 -2.27 -22.85 2.36
N SER A 100 -1.93 -24.02 1.82
CA SER A 100 -0.66 -24.69 2.09
C SER A 100 0.47 -24.14 1.22
N THR A 101 0.16 -23.79 -0.02
CA THR A 101 1.14 -23.27 -0.99
C THR A 101 1.10 -21.75 -1.12
N GLY A 102 0.02 -21.11 -0.64
CA GLY A 102 -0.26 -19.70 -0.83
C GLY A 102 -0.76 -19.36 -2.24
N PHE A 103 -0.88 -20.33 -3.14
CA PHE A 103 -1.29 -20.09 -4.52
C PHE A 103 -2.75 -19.63 -4.60
N PHE A 104 -2.99 -18.57 -5.36
CA PHE A 104 -4.32 -18.07 -5.66
C PHE A 104 -4.48 -17.65 -7.11
N ALA A 105 -5.64 -17.96 -7.67
CA ALA A 105 -6.01 -17.63 -9.04
C ALA A 105 -7.39 -16.97 -9.07
N PHE A 106 -7.49 -15.86 -9.79
CA PHE A 106 -8.77 -15.25 -10.13
C PHE A 106 -9.29 -15.82 -11.45
N PRO A 107 -10.61 -15.83 -11.68
CA PRO A 107 -11.16 -16.13 -12.98
C PRO A 107 -10.53 -15.25 -14.07
N PRO A 108 -10.40 -15.76 -15.32
CA PRO A 108 -9.91 -14.97 -16.44
C PRO A 108 -10.71 -13.68 -16.62
N HIS A 109 -10.02 -12.58 -16.88
CA HIS A 109 -10.68 -11.34 -17.25
C HIS A 109 -10.91 -11.32 -18.76
N GLU A 110 -12.12 -11.70 -19.19
CA GLU A 110 -12.49 -11.86 -20.61
C GLU A 110 -12.13 -10.67 -21.49
N PRO A 111 -12.41 -9.40 -21.10
CA PRO A 111 -12.11 -8.25 -21.96
C PRO A 111 -10.62 -8.07 -22.27
N THR A 112 -9.72 -8.54 -21.39
CA THR A 112 -8.27 -8.41 -21.60
C THR A 112 -7.60 -9.74 -21.94
N GLY A 113 -8.31 -10.86 -21.80
CA GLY A 113 -7.78 -12.21 -21.96
C GLY A 113 -6.65 -12.57 -21.00
N TYR A 114 -6.61 -11.97 -19.80
CA TYR A 114 -5.57 -12.23 -18.82
C TYR A 114 -6.09 -13.06 -17.65
N LEU A 115 -5.35 -14.11 -17.32
CA LEU A 115 -5.44 -14.83 -16.06
C LEU A 115 -4.51 -14.18 -15.04
N LYS A 116 -5.05 -13.87 -13.87
CA LYS A 116 -4.27 -13.31 -12.75
C LYS A 116 -4.05 -14.40 -11.72
N VAL A 117 -2.79 -14.73 -11.48
CA VAL A 117 -2.34 -15.67 -10.45
C VAL A 117 -1.40 -14.98 -9.49
N ALA A 118 -1.28 -15.49 -8.29
CA ALA A 118 -0.34 -14.96 -7.32
C ALA A 118 -0.05 -15.98 -6.23
N CYS A 119 1.03 -15.73 -5.51
CA CYS A 119 1.45 -16.55 -4.38
C CYS A 119 1.48 -15.67 -3.14
N HIS A 120 0.59 -15.94 -2.21
CA HIS A 120 0.58 -15.32 -0.90
C HIS A 120 1.65 -15.98 -0.02
N ARG A 121 2.71 -15.24 0.28
CA ARG A 121 3.82 -15.68 1.14
C ARG A 121 4.16 -14.56 2.12
N PHE A 122 5.21 -14.72 2.94
CA PHE A 122 5.70 -13.65 3.82
C PHE A 122 6.03 -12.33 3.09
N GLY A 123 6.26 -12.40 1.78
CA GLY A 123 6.52 -11.25 0.94
C GLY A 123 7.97 -10.79 1.02
N TYR A 124 8.22 -9.70 0.29
CA TYR A 124 9.56 -9.15 0.11
C TYR A 124 9.65 -7.79 0.78
N THR A 125 10.68 -7.59 1.60
CA THR A 125 10.98 -6.29 2.19
C THR A 125 12.11 -5.59 1.44
N ARG A 126 12.04 -4.27 1.40
CA ARG A 126 13.07 -3.40 0.82
C ARG A 126 13.53 -2.43 1.90
N PRO A 127 14.61 -2.74 2.65
CA PRO A 127 15.12 -1.84 3.68
C PRO A 127 15.60 -0.53 3.06
N GLY A 128 15.46 0.55 3.81
CA GLY A 128 15.96 1.87 3.44
C GLY A 128 16.77 2.51 4.58
N PRO A 129 17.43 3.65 4.34
CA PRO A 129 18.36 4.25 5.30
C PRO A 129 17.75 4.57 6.67
N SER A 130 16.44 4.88 6.71
CA SER A 130 15.71 5.32 7.89
C SER A 130 14.44 4.51 8.18
N VAL A 131 14.18 3.45 7.40
CA VAL A 131 12.95 2.66 7.49
C VAL A 131 13.24 1.17 7.29
N THR A 132 12.60 0.33 8.10
CA THR A 132 12.74 -1.13 8.02
C THR A 132 12.32 -1.69 6.67
N SER A 133 11.27 -1.13 6.06
CA SER A 133 10.89 -1.42 4.69
C SER A 133 9.99 -0.32 4.14
N ALA A 134 10.24 0.10 2.92
CA ALA A 134 9.36 1.01 2.18
C ALA A 134 9.39 0.70 0.68
N PRO A 135 8.28 0.91 -0.03
CA PRO A 135 8.28 0.81 -1.48
C PRO A 135 9.12 1.95 -2.11
N PRO A 136 9.47 1.84 -3.39
CA PRO A 136 10.24 2.88 -4.08
C PRO A 136 9.56 4.25 -4.07
N SER A 137 10.38 5.30 -4.00
CA SER A 137 9.91 6.68 -4.06
C SER A 137 9.56 7.14 -5.47
N LEU A 138 10.06 6.47 -6.51
CA LEU A 138 9.73 6.75 -7.91
C LEU A 138 8.33 6.22 -8.26
N ALA A 139 7.43 7.11 -8.64
CA ALA A 139 6.13 6.73 -9.19
C ALA A 139 6.31 6.25 -10.63
N VAL A 140 5.79 5.07 -10.96
CA VAL A 140 5.78 4.58 -12.35
C VAL A 140 4.44 4.90 -12.99
N ALA A 141 4.46 5.61 -14.12
CA ALA A 141 3.25 6.07 -14.83
C ALA A 141 2.56 4.96 -15.64
N SER A 142 3.28 3.88 -15.96
CA SER A 142 2.75 2.72 -16.68
C SER A 142 2.18 1.67 -15.72
N ARG A 143 1.40 0.69 -16.22
CA ARG A 143 1.03 -0.51 -15.45
C ARG A 143 2.31 -1.30 -15.10
N ALA A 144 3.01 -0.83 -14.08
CA ALA A 144 4.12 -1.56 -13.49
C ALA A 144 3.57 -2.59 -12.52
N ASN A 145 4.36 -3.63 -12.28
CA ASN A 145 4.08 -4.82 -11.49
C ASN A 145 3.88 -4.57 -9.98
N TYR A 146 3.40 -3.38 -9.61
CA TYR A 146 3.21 -2.93 -8.25
C TYR A 146 1.76 -2.51 -8.04
N ILE A 147 1.01 -3.35 -7.30
CA ILE A 147 -0.35 -3.03 -6.85
C ILE A 147 -0.29 -2.85 -5.33
N GLN A 148 -0.59 -1.62 -4.89
CA GLN A 148 -0.68 -1.28 -3.47
C GLN A 148 -1.72 -2.13 -2.76
N ARG A 149 -1.34 -2.72 -1.63
CA ARG A 149 -2.25 -3.39 -0.70
C ARG A 149 -1.93 -2.87 0.71
N HIS A 150 -2.97 -2.45 1.44
CA HIS A 150 -2.95 -2.55 2.91
C HIS A 150 -2.79 -4.02 3.30
N SER A 151 -2.68 -4.38 4.60
CA SER A 151 -2.74 -5.79 5.05
C SER A 151 -3.63 -6.56 4.09
N ASP A 152 -3.05 -7.52 3.36
CA ASP A 152 -3.49 -8.20 2.12
C ASP A 152 -5.02 -8.38 1.91
N ARG A 153 -5.80 -8.28 2.96
CA ARG A 153 -7.26 -8.35 3.06
C ARG A 153 -8.00 -7.00 2.95
N GLY A 154 -7.32 -5.85 2.87
CA GLY A 154 -7.95 -4.53 3.01
C GLY A 154 -8.91 -4.12 1.88
N PHE A 155 -8.66 -4.61 0.65
CA PHE A 155 -9.36 -4.14 -0.56
C PHE A 155 -10.88 -4.37 -0.52
N LYS A 156 -11.34 -5.47 0.06
CA LYS A 156 -12.78 -5.79 0.17
C LYS A 156 -13.58 -4.77 1.00
N TYR A 157 -12.90 -3.99 1.83
CA TYR A 157 -13.52 -2.99 2.69
C TYR A 157 -13.60 -1.60 2.04
N LEU A 158 -13.12 -1.42 0.80
CA LEU A 158 -13.14 -0.12 0.12
C LEU A 158 -14.50 0.60 0.17
N PRO A 159 -15.67 -0.07 -0.01
CA PRO A 159 -16.96 0.60 0.07
C PRO A 159 -17.35 1.09 1.48
N LEU A 160 -16.69 0.58 2.53
CA LEU A 160 -17.08 0.77 3.93
C LEU A 160 -16.04 1.55 4.74
N ILE A 161 -14.76 1.40 4.42
CA ILE A 161 -13.64 1.85 5.27
C ILE A 161 -13.69 3.36 5.55
N GLY A 162 -14.14 4.17 4.60
CA GLY A 162 -14.29 5.61 4.79
C GLY A 162 -15.23 5.98 5.94
N ARG A 163 -16.32 5.22 6.15
CA ARG A 163 -17.25 5.44 7.27
C ARG A 163 -16.58 5.22 8.61
N TYR A 164 -15.70 4.22 8.71
CA TYR A 164 -14.96 3.92 9.94
C TYR A 164 -13.83 4.93 10.17
N ILE A 165 -13.13 5.38 9.11
CA ILE A 165 -12.11 6.44 9.21
C ILE A 165 -12.74 7.72 9.79
N VAL A 166 -13.85 8.19 9.20
CA VAL A 166 -14.56 9.37 9.72
C VAL A 166 -15.15 9.10 11.10
N GLY A 167 -15.70 7.91 11.32
CA GLY A 167 -16.26 7.49 12.59
C GLY A 167 -15.25 7.50 13.73
N SER A 168 -13.98 7.18 13.46
CA SER A 168 -12.90 7.15 14.47
C SER A 168 -12.73 8.47 15.22
N GLN A 169 -13.17 9.57 14.62
CA GLN A 169 -13.06 10.88 15.25
C GLN A 169 -14.07 11.08 16.38
N ARG A 170 -15.30 10.51 16.32
CA ARG A 170 -16.38 10.78 17.31
C ARG A 170 -17.51 9.74 17.44
N LYS A 171 -17.60 8.72 16.59
CA LYS A 171 -18.81 7.87 16.43
C LYS A 171 -18.56 6.35 16.56
N LEU A 172 -17.32 5.88 16.71
CA LEU A 172 -17.04 4.45 16.89
C LEU A 172 -17.27 3.98 18.33
N SER A 173 -17.63 2.71 18.49
CA SER A 173 -17.69 2.07 19.80
C SER A 173 -16.29 2.02 20.44
N ARG A 174 -16.24 2.02 21.77
CA ARG A 174 -14.97 1.93 22.52
C ARG A 174 -14.15 0.71 22.11
N GLU A 175 -14.80 -0.43 21.90
CA GLU A 175 -14.14 -1.66 21.47
C GLU A 175 -13.43 -1.49 20.12
N LEU A 176 -14.07 -0.84 19.14
CA LEU A 176 -13.45 -0.59 17.83
C LEU A 176 -12.32 0.43 17.93
N LEU A 177 -12.49 1.49 18.73
CA LEU A 177 -11.43 2.46 18.99
C LEU A 177 -10.22 1.80 19.65
N ASP A 178 -10.43 0.91 20.61
CA ASP A 178 -9.36 0.17 21.27
C ASP A 178 -8.63 -0.80 20.33
N LYS A 179 -9.35 -1.42 19.40
CA LYS A 179 -8.75 -2.29 18.37
C LYS A 179 -7.96 -1.51 17.32
N TRP A 180 -8.38 -0.29 16.99
CA TRP A 180 -7.82 0.50 15.88
C TRP A 180 -6.88 1.62 16.34
N LYS A 181 -6.70 1.81 17.66
CA LYS A 181 -5.79 2.82 18.18
C LYS A 181 -4.36 2.56 17.71
N PHE A 182 -3.65 3.65 17.45
CA PHE A 182 -2.26 3.57 17.05
C PHE A 182 -1.42 2.97 18.20
N PRO A 183 -0.68 1.88 17.97
CA PRO A 183 0.01 1.18 19.03
C PRO A 183 1.28 1.94 19.44
N THR A 184 1.17 2.75 20.49
CA THR A 184 2.27 3.55 21.04
C THR A 184 3.18 2.75 21.97
N GLN A 185 2.75 1.58 22.44
CA GLN A 185 3.51 0.74 23.38
C GLN A 185 4.87 0.26 22.85
N PHE A 186 5.07 0.31 21.53
CA PHE A 186 6.32 -0.08 20.86
C PHE A 186 7.28 1.09 20.64
N ARG A 187 6.91 2.31 21.06
CA ARG A 187 7.72 3.53 20.89
C ARG A 187 9.08 3.44 21.59
N GLU A 188 9.12 2.85 22.78
CA GLU A 188 10.31 2.78 23.64
C GLU A 188 10.93 1.37 23.71
N ARG A 189 10.25 0.37 23.11
CA ARG A 189 10.67 -1.03 23.15
C ARG A 189 11.12 -1.48 21.76
N PHE A 190 12.40 -1.29 21.47
CA PHE A 190 13.03 -1.93 20.31
C PHE A 190 13.21 -3.43 20.61
N GLN A 191 12.17 -4.23 20.37
CA GLN A 191 12.18 -5.67 20.61
C GLN A 191 12.61 -6.45 19.37
N GLY A 192 13.89 -6.45 18.99
CA GLY A 192 14.43 -7.36 17.95
C GLY A 192 13.62 -7.42 16.64
N GLU A 193 13.69 -8.54 15.89
CA GLU A 193 12.81 -8.79 14.75
C GLU A 193 11.38 -9.10 15.22
N VAL A 194 10.49 -8.10 15.17
CA VAL A 194 9.10 -8.21 15.64
C VAL A 194 8.18 -8.95 14.65
N PHE A 195 8.56 -9.05 13.37
CA PHE A 195 7.73 -9.67 12.32
C PHE A 195 8.22 -11.09 12.00
N THR A 196 8.02 -12.02 12.93
CA THR A 196 8.29 -13.47 12.74
C THR A 196 7.24 -14.16 11.86
N GLY A 197 6.10 -13.51 11.61
CA GLY A 197 5.10 -13.96 10.64
C GLY A 197 3.73 -13.31 10.83
N ASP A 198 2.99 -13.13 9.74
CA ASP A 198 1.66 -12.51 9.71
C ASP A 198 0.52 -13.53 9.51
N GLY A 199 0.83 -14.83 9.65
CA GLY A 199 -0.07 -15.93 9.34
C GLY A 199 -0.08 -16.34 7.86
N SER A 200 0.79 -15.77 7.02
CA SER A 200 1.14 -16.32 5.71
C SER A 200 1.68 -17.74 5.87
N ARG A 201 1.18 -18.67 5.05
CA ARG A 201 1.52 -20.09 5.11
C ARG A 201 2.14 -20.51 3.78
N GLY A 202 3.43 -20.85 3.81
CA GLY A 202 4.14 -21.48 2.70
C GLY A 202 5.27 -20.66 2.09
N GLY A 203 6.36 -21.36 1.75
CA GLY A 203 7.58 -20.77 1.19
C GLY A 203 8.64 -20.49 2.24
N PRO A 204 9.84 -20.03 1.83
CA PRO A 204 10.87 -19.63 2.76
C PRO A 204 10.39 -18.47 3.63
N GLU A 205 11.01 -18.31 4.79
CA GLU A 205 10.78 -17.17 5.68
C GLU A 205 10.95 -15.84 4.94
N ARG A 206 10.39 -14.76 5.51
CA ARG A 206 10.51 -13.40 5.00
C ARG A 206 11.95 -13.13 4.57
N ARG A 207 12.14 -12.76 3.31
CA ARG A 207 13.47 -12.45 2.77
C ARG A 207 13.55 -11.03 2.24
N GLU A 208 14.71 -10.44 2.42
CA GLU A 208 15.06 -9.21 1.75
C GLU A 208 15.41 -9.50 0.29
N LEU A 209 15.21 -8.51 -0.58
CA LEU A 209 15.71 -8.58 -1.95
C LEU A 209 17.24 -8.58 -1.91
N THR A 210 17.87 -9.43 -2.72
CA THR A 210 19.34 -9.45 -2.84
C THR A 210 19.83 -8.17 -3.53
N ALA A 211 21.12 -7.84 -3.40
CA ALA A 211 21.70 -6.69 -4.08
C ALA A 211 21.48 -6.74 -5.61
N GLN A 212 21.60 -7.93 -6.22
CA GLN A 212 21.34 -8.12 -7.64
C GLN A 212 19.86 -7.95 -8.01
N GLU A 213 18.94 -8.44 -7.18
CA GLU A 213 17.50 -8.27 -7.40
C GLU A 213 17.08 -6.80 -7.23
N LEU A 214 17.66 -6.10 -6.25
CA LEU A 214 17.46 -4.67 -6.06
C LEU A 214 17.94 -3.88 -7.27
N ASP A 215 19.15 -4.14 -7.75
CA ASP A 215 19.72 -3.48 -8.94
C ASP A 215 18.87 -3.73 -10.19
N THR A 216 18.47 -4.98 -10.43
CA THR A 216 17.58 -5.35 -11.53
C THR A 216 16.24 -4.62 -11.42
N PHE A 217 15.68 -4.58 -10.20
CA PHE A 217 14.38 -3.96 -9.94
C PHE A 217 14.45 -2.44 -10.09
N ASP A 218 15.48 -1.78 -9.55
CA ASP A 218 15.68 -0.34 -9.64
C ASP A 218 15.95 0.09 -11.09
N THR A 219 16.78 -0.67 -11.83
CA THR A 219 16.99 -0.47 -13.27
C THR A 219 15.67 -0.59 -14.06
N ALA A 220 14.87 -1.61 -13.77
CA ALA A 220 13.57 -1.79 -14.41
C ALA A 220 12.60 -0.66 -14.05
N LEU A 221 12.66 -0.15 -12.82
CA LEU A 221 11.85 0.96 -12.33
C LEU A 221 12.18 2.26 -13.05
N GLU A 222 13.47 2.58 -13.23
CA GLU A 222 13.96 3.74 -13.99
C GLU A 222 13.59 3.64 -15.48
N ALA A 223 13.73 2.45 -16.06
CA ALA A 223 13.31 2.19 -17.44
C ALA A 223 11.78 2.33 -17.60
N ALA A 224 11.00 2.05 -16.56
CA ALA A 224 9.54 2.15 -16.60
C ALA A 224 9.03 3.57 -16.29
N SER A 225 9.75 4.35 -15.49
CA SER A 225 9.42 5.75 -15.18
C SER A 225 9.69 6.68 -16.37
N SER A 226 10.67 6.36 -17.21
CA SER A 226 11.00 7.07 -18.46
C SER A 226 10.07 6.75 -19.63
N ARG A 227 9.27 5.67 -19.56
CA ARG A 227 8.31 5.32 -20.61
C ARG A 227 7.06 6.20 -20.51
N SER A 228 6.81 7.00 -21.54
CA SER A 228 5.55 7.73 -21.67
C SER A 228 4.36 6.76 -21.68
N SER A 229 3.33 7.08 -20.90
CA SER A 229 2.09 6.30 -20.83
C SER A 229 1.46 6.22 -22.23
N LYS A 230 1.22 5.01 -22.74
CA LYS A 230 0.43 4.79 -23.97
C LYS A 230 -1.09 4.83 -23.68
N ILE A 231 -1.53 5.78 -22.87
CA ILE A 231 -2.95 6.06 -22.64
C ILE A 231 -3.21 7.44 -23.23
#